data_AF-A0A2D5QFG9-F1
#
_entry.id   AF-A0A2D5QFG9-F1
#
_cell.length_a   1.000
_cell.length_b   1.000
_cell.length_c   1.000
_cell.angle_alpha   90.00
_cell.angle_beta   90.00
_cell.angle_gamma   90.00
#
_symmetry.space_group_name_H-M   'P 1'
#
loop_
_entity.id
_entity.type
_entity.pdbx_description
1 polymer ?
#
loop_
_entity_poly.entity_id
_entity_poly.type
_entity_poly.pdbx_seq_one_letter_code
_entity_poly.pdbx_strand_id
1 'polypeptide(L)'
;MSLSQSEILDIQDKITNAQSLDRCYLIRELKKLTRELKKIQRSKSERQKYHDRLELFTKKLNQSCHKTEIRLSRIPTIDYLENLPISSRRNEIKKAISSNQIVIIAGETGSGKTTQLPKICLDLGRGSRGIIGHTQPRRIAARAVAFRIAEELGQIIGQGIGYQVRFRDETSSKTFIKLMTD
;
A
#
# COMPACT_ATOMS: atom_id res chain seq x y z
N MET A 1 6.62 30.47 -10.89
CA MET A 1 7.87 29.69 -10.65
C MET A 1 7.83 28.41 -11.49
N SER A 2 8.81 28.20 -12.37
CA SER A 2 8.93 26.97 -13.16
C SER A 2 9.53 25.86 -12.31
N LEU A 3 9.10 24.60 -12.51
CA LEU A 3 9.69 23.44 -11.83
C LEU A 3 11.14 23.24 -12.29
N SER A 4 12.06 23.31 -11.34
CA SER A 4 13.46 22.92 -11.47
C SER A 4 13.61 21.38 -11.54
N GLN A 5 14.79 20.92 -11.96
CA GLN A 5 15.08 19.49 -12.07
C GLN A 5 15.12 18.79 -10.70
N SER A 6 15.56 19.48 -9.65
CA SER A 6 15.51 18.99 -8.26
C SER A 6 14.08 18.81 -7.78
N GLU A 7 13.19 19.79 -8.01
CA GLU A 7 11.78 19.68 -7.62
C GLU A 7 11.08 18.51 -8.33
N ILE A 8 11.44 18.22 -9.58
CA ILE A 8 10.90 17.06 -10.30
C ILE A 8 11.33 15.75 -9.63
N LEU A 9 12.59 15.63 -9.22
CA LEU A 9 13.09 14.45 -8.51
C LEU A 9 12.39 14.28 -7.16
N ASP A 10 12.22 15.36 -6.40
CA ASP A 10 11.50 15.33 -5.11
C ASP A 10 10.03 14.91 -5.29
N ILE A 11 9.38 15.39 -6.35
CA ILE A 11 8.00 14.98 -6.68
C ILE A 11 7.96 13.50 -7.07
N GLN A 12 8.93 13.02 -7.85
CA GLN A 12 9.03 11.60 -8.22
C GLN A 12 9.17 10.71 -6.98
N ASP A 13 10.00 11.10 -6.03
CA ASP A 13 10.15 10.39 -4.76
C ASP A 13 8.85 10.40 -3.95
N LYS A 14 8.19 11.56 -3.80
CA LYS A 14 6.87 11.65 -3.14
C LYS A 14 5.81 10.76 -3.77
N ILE A 15 5.78 10.63 -5.09
CA ILE A 15 4.85 9.72 -5.78
C ILE A 15 5.05 8.27 -5.34
N THR A 16 6.26 7.85 -4.97
CA THR A 16 6.50 6.49 -4.44
C THR A 16 5.82 6.27 -3.08
N ASN A 17 5.51 7.33 -2.34
CA ASN A 17 4.80 7.30 -1.06
C ASN A 17 3.29 7.55 -1.18
N ALA A 18 2.81 7.95 -2.36
CA ALA A 18 1.37 8.08 -2.64
C ALA A 18 0.63 6.72 -2.63
N GLN A 19 -0.69 6.78 -2.49
CA GLN A 19 -1.57 5.61 -2.62
C GLN A 19 -1.38 4.95 -3.99
N SER A 20 -1.33 3.62 -4.01
CA SER A 20 -0.99 2.83 -5.21
C SER A 20 -1.97 3.06 -6.36
N LEU A 21 -3.26 3.29 -6.06
CA LEU A 21 -4.31 3.58 -7.04
C LEU A 21 -4.08 4.93 -7.76
N ASP A 22 -3.47 5.91 -7.08
CA ASP A 22 -3.25 7.25 -7.62
C ASP A 22 -1.95 7.33 -8.44
N ARG A 23 -0.98 6.44 -8.21
CA ARG A 23 0.37 6.50 -8.79
C ARG A 23 0.38 6.60 -10.31
N CYS A 24 -0.41 5.77 -10.99
CA CYS A 24 -0.42 5.77 -12.47
C CYS A 24 -0.85 7.14 -13.02
N TYR A 25 -1.91 7.71 -12.45
CA TYR A 25 -2.37 9.06 -12.78
C TYR A 25 -1.29 10.11 -12.46
N LEU A 26 -0.72 10.08 -11.25
CA LEU A 26 0.28 11.06 -10.80
C LEU A 26 1.54 11.04 -11.68
N ILE A 27 2.06 9.85 -12.01
CA ILE A 27 3.23 9.70 -12.91
C ILE A 27 2.91 10.26 -14.29
N ARG A 28 1.74 9.92 -14.84
CA ARG A 28 1.32 10.38 -16.17
C ARG A 28 1.16 11.90 -16.20
N GLU A 29 0.56 12.47 -15.16
CA GLU A 29 0.32 13.92 -15.09
C GLU A 29 1.62 14.71 -14.89
N LEU A 30 2.53 14.22 -14.03
CA LEU A 30 3.87 14.80 -13.90
C LEU A 30 4.60 14.82 -15.25
N LYS A 31 4.58 13.72 -16.00
CA LYS A 31 5.20 13.66 -17.34
C LYS A 31 4.60 14.68 -18.30
N LYS A 32 3.28 14.95 -18.24
CA LYS A 32 2.65 15.99 -19.06
C LYS A 32 3.11 17.39 -18.63
N LEU A 33 3.05 17.69 -17.33
CA LEU A 33 3.47 18.99 -16.78
C LEU A 33 4.93 19.31 -17.14
N THR A 34 5.83 18.33 -17.02
CA THR A 34 7.24 18.51 -17.42
C THR A 34 7.41 18.73 -18.93
N ARG A 35 6.60 18.08 -19.78
CA ARG A 35 6.62 18.31 -21.24
C ARG A 35 6.05 19.66 -21.63
N GLU A 36 4.95 20.07 -21.01
CA GLU A 36 4.31 21.38 -21.22
C GLU A 36 5.25 22.50 -20.82
N LEU A 37 5.95 22.38 -19.68
CA LEU A 37 6.93 23.37 -19.22
C LEU A 37 8.01 23.71 -20.28
N LYS A 38 8.45 22.73 -21.07
CA LYS A 38 9.41 22.94 -22.17
C LYS A 38 8.83 23.74 -23.35
N LYS A 39 7.51 23.76 -23.50
CA LYS A 39 6.79 24.35 -24.63
C LYS A 39 6.11 25.68 -24.32
N ILE A 40 6.05 26.09 -23.05
CA ILE A 40 5.38 27.35 -22.65
C ILE A 40 6.11 28.53 -23.29
N GLN A 41 5.57 29.02 -24.41
CA GLN A 41 6.03 30.18 -25.13
C GLN A 41 5.03 31.33 -24.93
N ARG A 42 5.26 32.08 -23.85
CA ARG A 42 5.03 33.54 -23.74
C ARG A 42 3.65 34.10 -23.38
N SER A 43 2.49 33.41 -23.52
CA SER A 43 1.20 34.02 -23.11
C SER A 43 0.94 33.97 -21.59
N LYS A 44 0.46 35.09 -21.01
CA LYS A 44 0.07 35.18 -19.58
C LYS A 44 -1.03 34.17 -19.22
N SER A 45 -1.98 33.94 -20.13
CA SER A 45 -3.09 33.00 -19.91
C SER A 45 -2.62 31.54 -19.84
N GLU A 46 -1.66 31.15 -20.68
CA GLU A 46 -1.12 29.78 -20.68
C GLU A 46 -0.30 29.48 -19.43
N ARG A 47 0.50 30.47 -18.97
CA ARG A 47 1.22 30.36 -17.70
C ARG A 47 0.27 30.19 -16.52
N GLN A 48 -0.83 30.94 -16.50
CA GLN A 48 -1.83 30.80 -15.45
C GLN A 48 -2.43 29.39 -15.44
N LYS A 49 -2.88 28.90 -16.61
CA LYS A 49 -3.42 27.54 -16.74
C LYS A 49 -2.44 26.47 -16.28
N TYR A 50 -1.16 26.60 -16.62
CA TYR A 50 -0.11 25.69 -16.13
C TYR A 50 0.00 25.72 -14.60
N HIS A 51 0.02 26.92 -14.01
CA HIS A 51 0.10 27.09 -12.57
C HIS A 51 -1.10 26.47 -11.84
N ASP A 52 -2.32 26.73 -12.32
CA ASP A 52 -3.54 26.16 -11.74
C ASP A 52 -3.51 24.62 -11.79
N ARG A 53 -3.03 24.06 -12.89
CA ARG A 53 -2.89 22.61 -13.08
C ARG A 53 -1.82 22.00 -12.17
N LEU A 54 -0.69 22.69 -12.02
CA LEU A 54 0.40 22.29 -11.13
C LEU A 54 -0.05 22.33 -9.66
N GLU A 55 -0.81 23.35 -9.28
CA GLU A 55 -1.39 23.46 -7.94
C GLU A 55 -2.37 22.31 -7.66
N LEU A 56 -3.29 22.04 -8.60
CA LEU A 56 -4.23 20.92 -8.49
C LEU A 56 -3.49 19.57 -8.40
N PHE A 57 -2.46 19.37 -9.21
CA PHE A 57 -1.61 18.18 -9.16
C PHE A 57 -0.94 18.04 -7.79
N THR A 58 -0.34 19.11 -7.28
CA THR A 58 0.36 19.13 -5.98
C THR A 58 -0.60 18.82 -4.84
N LYS A 59 -1.81 19.42 -4.87
CA LYS A 59 -2.87 19.13 -3.90
C LYS A 59 -3.25 17.65 -3.90
N LYS A 60 -3.46 17.05 -5.08
CA LYS A 60 -3.78 15.61 -5.20
C LYS A 60 -2.64 14.71 -4.70
N LEU A 61 -1.39 15.04 -5.05
CA LEU A 61 -0.22 14.30 -4.59
C LEU A 61 -0.13 14.33 -3.05
N ASN A 62 -0.22 15.52 -2.45
CA ASN A 62 -0.15 15.68 -1.01
C ASN A 62 -1.30 14.95 -0.30
N GLN A 63 -2.52 15.04 -0.81
CA GLN A 63 -3.67 14.27 -0.28
C GLN A 63 -3.42 12.75 -0.34
N SER A 64 -2.83 12.26 -1.43
CA SER A 64 -2.52 10.84 -1.59
C SER A 64 -1.43 10.38 -0.62
N CYS A 65 -0.36 11.16 -0.46
CA CYS A 65 0.71 10.88 0.50
C CYS A 65 0.19 10.93 1.95
N HIS A 66 -0.60 11.94 2.29
CA HIS A 66 -1.18 12.09 3.62
C HIS A 66 -2.10 10.92 3.98
N LYS A 67 -2.89 10.39 3.02
CA LYS A 67 -3.66 9.15 3.23
C LYS A 67 -2.75 7.96 3.54
N THR A 68 -1.60 7.84 2.87
CA THR A 68 -0.62 6.80 3.18
C THR A 68 -0.05 6.96 4.59
N GLU A 69 0.33 8.17 4.98
CA GLU A 69 0.89 8.46 6.31
C GLU A 69 -0.10 8.13 7.42
N ILE A 70 -1.37 8.57 7.29
CA ILE A 70 -2.45 8.22 8.22
C ILE A 70 -2.63 6.71 8.32
N ARG A 71 -2.52 5.99 7.19
CA ARG A 71 -2.65 4.53 7.19
C ARG A 71 -1.45 3.87 7.86
N LEU A 72 -0.24 4.35 7.59
CA LEU A 72 0.99 3.86 8.20
C LEU A 72 0.98 4.04 9.71
N SER A 73 0.53 5.19 10.22
CA SER A 73 0.43 5.44 11.67
C SER A 73 -0.66 4.64 12.38
N ARG A 74 -1.59 4.04 11.62
CA ARG A 74 -2.65 3.15 12.14
C ARG A 74 -2.27 1.67 12.09
N ILE A 75 -1.11 1.31 11.54
CA ILE A 75 -0.63 -0.07 11.59
C ILE A 75 -0.34 -0.39 13.06
N PRO A 76 -0.97 -1.43 13.64
CA PRO A 76 -0.71 -1.81 15.02
C PRO A 76 0.72 -2.34 15.17
N THR A 77 1.26 -2.26 16.38
CA THR A 77 2.48 -3.01 16.73
C THR A 77 2.22 -4.49 16.52
N ILE A 78 3.18 -5.17 15.88
CA ILE A 78 3.03 -6.57 15.49
C ILE A 78 3.87 -7.43 16.41
N ASP A 79 3.18 -8.20 17.25
CA ASP A 79 3.79 -9.24 18.06
C ASP A 79 3.78 -10.57 17.30
N TYR A 80 4.91 -11.26 17.39
CA TYR A 80 5.14 -12.54 16.72
C TYR A 80 5.18 -13.67 17.74
N LEU A 81 4.52 -14.77 17.38
CA LEU A 81 4.61 -16.02 18.13
C LEU A 81 5.95 -16.69 17.79
N GLU A 82 6.94 -16.55 18.67
CA GLU A 82 8.33 -17.01 18.44
C GLU A 82 8.44 -18.54 18.27
N ASN A 83 7.42 -19.31 18.70
CA ASN A 83 7.38 -20.77 18.53
C ASN A 83 7.04 -21.23 17.10
N LEU A 84 6.69 -20.32 16.18
CA LEU A 84 6.40 -20.67 14.80
C LEU A 84 7.64 -20.53 13.90
N PRO A 85 7.93 -21.51 13.02
CA PRO A 85 9.08 -21.45 12.11
C PRO A 85 9.15 -20.17 11.28
N ILE A 86 8.01 -19.67 10.77
CA ILE A 86 7.97 -18.43 9.98
C ILE A 86 8.33 -17.20 10.82
N SER A 87 7.91 -17.13 12.08
CA SER A 87 8.22 -16.02 12.98
C SER A 87 9.73 -15.93 13.25
N SER A 88 10.36 -17.08 13.52
CA SER A 88 11.81 -17.14 13.78
C SER A 88 12.66 -16.61 12.61
N ARG A 89 12.16 -16.75 11.37
CA ARG A 89 12.82 -16.29 10.14
C ARG A 89 12.30 -14.94 9.63
N ARG A 90 11.56 -14.17 10.46
CA ARG A 90 10.91 -12.93 10.02
C ARG A 90 11.87 -11.94 9.36
N ASN A 91 13.09 -11.78 9.87
CA ASN A 91 14.07 -10.82 9.34
C ASN A 91 14.57 -11.23 7.94
N GLU A 92 14.82 -12.52 7.74
CA GLU A 92 15.19 -13.09 6.44
C GLU A 92 14.07 -12.85 5.42
N ILE A 93 12.82 -13.15 5.80
CA ILE A 93 11.64 -12.96 4.97
C ILE A 93 11.43 -11.47 4.65
N LYS A 94 11.59 -10.58 5.64
CA LYS A 94 11.49 -9.12 5.45
C LYS A 94 12.48 -8.62 4.40
N LYS A 95 13.74 -9.09 4.48
CA LYS A 95 14.79 -8.76 3.52
C LYS A 95 14.46 -9.27 2.12
N ALA A 96 14.00 -10.51 2.01
CA ALA A 96 13.61 -11.11 0.74
C ALA A 96 12.47 -10.32 0.07
N ILE A 97 11.41 -9.98 0.81
CA ILE A 97 10.26 -9.21 0.31
C ILE A 97 10.64 -7.78 -0.08
N SER A 98 11.57 -7.15 0.65
CA SER A 98 12.00 -5.78 0.34
C SER A 98 12.89 -5.70 -0.90
N SER A 99 13.67 -6.77 -1.17
CA SER A 99 14.68 -6.79 -2.23
C SER A 99 14.15 -7.38 -3.55
N ASN A 100 13.05 -8.11 -3.52
CA ASN A 100 12.52 -8.84 -4.67
C ASN A 100 11.06 -8.49 -4.92
N GLN A 101 10.71 -8.36 -6.20
CA GLN A 101 9.32 -8.17 -6.60
C GLN A 101 8.46 -9.43 -6.35
N ILE A 102 9.07 -10.62 -6.48
CA ILE A 102 8.43 -11.92 -6.29
C ILE A 102 9.30 -12.75 -5.35
N VAL A 103 8.69 -13.36 -4.34
CA VAL A 103 9.34 -14.26 -3.38
C VAL A 103 8.50 -15.52 -3.26
N ILE A 104 9.15 -16.68 -3.35
CA ILE A 104 8.52 -17.98 -3.11
C ILE A 104 8.89 -18.41 -1.69
N ILE A 105 7.89 -18.69 -0.87
CA ILE A 105 8.08 -19.13 0.52
C ILE A 105 7.46 -20.52 0.67
N ALA A 106 8.32 -21.51 0.85
CA ALA A 106 7.93 -22.90 1.11
C ALA A 106 8.09 -23.25 2.59
N GLY A 107 7.27 -24.18 3.07
CA GLY A 107 7.35 -24.73 4.42
C GLY A 107 6.19 -25.67 4.69
N GLU A 108 6.30 -26.50 5.72
CA GLU A 108 5.29 -27.51 6.06
C GLU A 108 3.96 -26.90 6.54
N THR A 109 2.88 -27.67 6.48
CA THR A 109 1.61 -27.28 7.11
C THR A 109 1.83 -27.04 8.60
N GLY A 110 1.20 -26.00 9.17
CA GLY A 110 1.41 -25.62 10.56
C GLY A 110 2.61 -24.70 10.81
N SER A 111 3.46 -24.43 9.81
CA SER A 111 4.63 -23.53 9.98
C SER A 111 4.29 -22.05 10.23
N GLY A 112 3.01 -21.68 10.17
CA GLY A 112 2.53 -20.30 10.39
C GLY A 112 2.46 -19.41 9.14
N LYS A 113 2.68 -19.94 7.92
CA LYS A 113 2.69 -19.14 6.67
C LYS A 113 1.45 -18.25 6.53
N THR A 114 0.28 -18.86 6.61
CA THR A 114 -1.02 -18.22 6.37
C THR A 114 -1.34 -17.11 7.36
N THR A 115 -0.90 -17.22 8.62
CA THR A 115 -1.20 -16.24 9.67
C THR A 115 -0.08 -15.20 9.84
N GLN A 116 1.18 -15.60 9.67
CA GLN A 116 2.32 -14.74 9.99
C GLN A 116 2.85 -13.94 8.78
N LEU A 117 2.82 -14.48 7.55
CA LEU A 117 3.32 -13.73 6.37
C LEU A 117 2.57 -12.41 6.12
N PRO A 118 1.22 -12.34 6.23
CA PRO A 118 0.51 -11.08 6.10
C PRO A 118 0.93 -10.04 7.15
N LYS A 119 1.22 -10.49 8.38
CA LYS A 119 1.73 -9.62 9.46
C LYS A 119 3.14 -9.12 9.13
N ILE A 120 4.03 -9.97 8.62
CA ILE A 120 5.37 -9.55 8.17
C ILE A 120 5.27 -8.50 7.05
N CYS A 121 4.36 -8.70 6.09
CA CYS A 121 4.09 -7.71 5.05
C CYS A 121 3.60 -6.38 5.64
N LEU A 122 2.67 -6.44 6.60
CA LEU A 122 2.13 -5.26 7.27
C LEU A 122 3.22 -4.50 8.05
N ASP A 123 4.11 -5.22 8.72
CA ASP A 123 5.29 -4.69 9.44
C ASP A 123 6.23 -3.90 8.52
N LEU A 124 6.42 -4.37 7.29
CA LEU A 124 7.15 -3.66 6.24
C LEU A 124 6.40 -2.41 5.70
N GLY A 125 5.31 -2.01 6.34
CA GLY A 125 4.44 -0.94 5.89
C GLY A 125 3.65 -1.28 4.62
N ARG A 126 3.60 -2.54 4.18
CA ARG A 126 2.67 -2.93 3.12
C ARG A 126 1.24 -2.77 3.65
N GLY A 127 0.29 -2.44 2.78
CA GLY A 127 -1.05 -2.05 3.21
C GLY A 127 -1.20 -0.57 3.61
N SER A 128 -0.12 0.20 3.82
CA SER A 128 -0.26 1.66 3.99
C SER A 128 -0.67 2.37 2.70
N ARG A 129 -0.09 1.94 1.57
CA ARG A 129 -0.30 2.49 0.23
C ARG A 129 -1.41 1.80 -0.56
N GLY A 130 -2.13 0.85 0.04
CA GLY A 130 -3.08 -0.01 -0.65
C GLY A 130 -3.56 -1.14 0.26
N ILE A 131 -3.85 -2.32 -0.28
CA ILE A 131 -4.32 -3.47 0.50
C ILE A 131 -3.40 -4.67 0.21
N ILE A 132 -3.05 -5.42 1.25
CA ILE A 132 -2.43 -6.74 1.14
C ILE A 132 -3.53 -7.74 0.82
N GLY A 133 -3.51 -8.27 -0.39
CA GLY A 133 -4.42 -9.34 -0.80
C GLY A 133 -3.91 -10.70 -0.35
N HIS A 134 -4.72 -11.43 0.40
CA HIS A 134 -4.43 -12.81 0.78
C HIS A 134 -5.50 -13.74 0.21
N THR A 135 -5.16 -14.46 -0.84
CA THR A 135 -6.06 -15.45 -1.45
C THR A 135 -6.04 -16.77 -0.68
N GLN A 136 -7.19 -17.42 -0.60
CA GLN A 136 -7.40 -18.73 0.02
C GLN A 136 -8.38 -19.53 -0.84
N PRO A 137 -8.12 -20.83 -1.11
CA PRO A 137 -8.97 -21.63 -2.01
C PRO A 137 -10.34 -21.98 -1.42
N ARG A 138 -10.55 -21.76 -0.10
CA ARG A 138 -11.79 -22.12 0.60
C ARG A 138 -12.32 -20.92 1.37
N ARG A 139 -13.62 -20.62 1.22
CA ARG A 139 -14.29 -19.50 1.91
C ARG A 139 -14.19 -19.60 3.44
N ILE A 140 -14.34 -20.80 3.98
CA ILE A 140 -14.26 -21.04 5.43
C ILE A 140 -12.84 -20.74 5.92
N ALA A 141 -11.81 -21.10 5.15
CA ALA A 141 -10.42 -20.79 5.48
C ALA A 141 -10.16 -19.28 5.41
N ALA A 142 -10.60 -18.60 4.33
CA ALA A 142 -10.49 -17.15 4.22
C ALA A 142 -11.09 -16.43 5.42
N ARG A 143 -12.30 -16.82 5.83
CA ARG A 143 -12.96 -16.25 7.00
C ARG A 143 -12.22 -16.57 8.30
N ALA A 144 -11.92 -17.84 8.57
CA ALA A 144 -11.27 -18.27 9.81
C ALA A 144 -9.90 -17.61 10.01
N VAL A 145 -9.09 -17.54 8.94
CA VAL A 145 -7.78 -16.88 8.99
C VAL A 145 -7.94 -15.38 9.22
N ALA A 146 -8.99 -14.74 8.68
CA ALA A 146 -9.22 -13.31 8.88
C ALA A 146 -9.47 -13.02 10.36
N PHE A 147 -10.37 -13.78 10.98
CA PHE A 147 -10.66 -13.68 12.41
C PHE A 147 -9.42 -13.95 13.26
N ARG A 148 -8.63 -14.97 12.89
CA ARG A 148 -7.39 -15.30 13.62
C ARG A 148 -6.36 -14.17 13.57
N ILE A 149 -6.11 -13.61 12.38
CA ILE A 149 -5.16 -12.49 12.23
C ILE A 149 -5.69 -11.24 12.95
N ALA A 150 -7.00 -10.98 12.90
CA ALA A 150 -7.61 -9.86 13.60
C ALA A 150 -7.45 -10.00 15.13
N GLU A 151 -7.70 -11.19 15.69
CA GLU A 151 -7.46 -11.51 17.10
C GLU A 151 -5.99 -11.29 17.48
N GLU A 152 -5.05 -11.86 16.71
CA GLU A 152 -3.61 -11.73 16.97
C GLU A 152 -3.09 -10.28 16.90
N LEU A 153 -3.77 -9.39 16.16
CA LEU A 153 -3.40 -7.97 16.03
C LEU A 153 -4.27 -7.04 16.90
N GLY A 154 -5.17 -7.58 17.72
CA GLY A 154 -6.13 -6.79 18.51
C GLY A 154 -7.03 -5.89 17.64
N GLN A 155 -7.36 -6.35 16.42
CA GLN A 155 -8.18 -5.62 15.46
C GLN A 155 -9.59 -6.19 15.38
N ILE A 156 -10.53 -5.33 14.96
CA ILE A 156 -11.91 -5.73 14.65
C ILE A 156 -12.02 -6.01 13.15
N ILE A 157 -12.72 -7.09 12.78
CA ILE A 157 -13.04 -7.40 11.39
C ILE A 157 -13.78 -6.23 10.72
N GLY A 158 -13.43 -5.95 9.46
CA GLY A 158 -13.95 -4.80 8.71
C GLY A 158 -13.20 -3.50 8.99
N GLN A 159 -12.32 -3.45 10.00
CA GLN A 159 -11.40 -2.34 10.22
C GLN A 159 -10.04 -2.64 9.59
N GLY A 160 -9.00 -2.93 10.36
CA GLY A 160 -7.64 -3.20 9.85
C GLY A 160 -7.53 -4.52 9.09
N ILE A 161 -8.35 -5.52 9.43
CA ILE A 161 -8.41 -6.82 8.78
C ILE A 161 -9.83 -7.03 8.25
N GLY A 162 -9.96 -7.53 7.03
CA GLY A 162 -11.27 -7.82 6.43
C GLY A 162 -11.22 -9.04 5.53
N TYR A 163 -12.39 -9.50 5.10
CA TYR A 163 -12.48 -10.59 4.14
C TYR A 163 -13.58 -10.37 3.10
N GLN A 164 -13.39 -10.91 1.91
CA GLN A 164 -14.39 -10.97 0.86
C GLN A 164 -14.50 -12.41 0.34
N VAL A 165 -15.67 -12.99 0.53
CA VAL A 165 -16.03 -14.31 0.00
C VAL A 165 -17.34 -14.15 -0.78
N ARG A 166 -17.75 -15.18 -1.53
CA ARG A 166 -19.01 -15.10 -2.27
C ARG A 166 -20.16 -14.73 -1.33
N PHE A 167 -20.94 -13.73 -1.75
CA PHE A 167 -22.09 -13.17 -1.03
C PHE A 167 -21.78 -12.46 0.29
N ARG A 168 -20.50 -12.22 0.65
CA ARG A 168 -20.15 -11.46 1.86
C ARG A 168 -18.84 -10.70 1.71
N ASP A 169 -18.89 -9.39 1.92
CA ASP A 169 -17.73 -8.51 1.97
C ASP A 169 -17.74 -7.74 3.30
N GLU A 170 -16.74 -8.01 4.14
CA GLU A 170 -16.51 -7.34 5.43
C GLU A 170 -15.18 -6.57 5.33
N THR A 171 -15.08 -5.65 4.38
CA THR A 171 -13.92 -4.77 4.19
C THR A 171 -14.33 -3.30 4.23
N SER A 172 -13.38 -2.43 4.55
CA SER A 172 -13.58 -0.98 4.52
C SER A 172 -12.36 -0.26 3.96
N SER A 173 -12.47 1.06 3.82
CA SER A 173 -11.34 1.92 3.47
C SER A 173 -10.20 1.88 4.49
N LYS A 174 -10.41 1.31 5.69
CA LYS A 174 -9.39 1.14 6.74
C LYS A 174 -8.65 -0.21 6.64
N THR A 175 -9.12 -1.13 5.82
CA THR A 175 -8.55 -2.48 5.71
C THR A 175 -7.14 -2.45 5.15
N PHE A 176 -6.20 -3.06 5.86
CA PHE A 176 -4.82 -3.26 5.44
C PHE A 176 -4.63 -4.63 4.79
N ILE A 177 -5.26 -5.68 5.37
CA ILE A 177 -5.17 -7.06 4.89
C ILE A 177 -6.58 -7.53 4.54
N LYS A 178 -6.77 -7.94 3.28
CA LYS A 178 -8.02 -8.49 2.76
C LYS A 178 -7.84 -9.95 2.41
N LEU A 179 -8.54 -10.80 3.15
CA LEU A 179 -8.60 -12.23 2.86
C LEU A 179 -9.71 -12.50 1.85
N MET A 180 -9.43 -13.26 0.81
CA MET A 180 -10.41 -13.49 -0.24
C MET A 180 -10.31 -14.88 -0.83
N THR A 181 -11.39 -15.33 -1.44
CA THR A 181 -11.32 -16.44 -2.38
C THR A 181 -11.07 -15.90 -3.77
N ASP A 182 -10.46 -16.74 -4.60
CA ASP A 182 -10.50 -16.62 -6.05
C ASP A 182 -11.93 -16.79 -6.60
#